data_AF-A0A4R3YFM7-F1
#
_entry.id   AF-A0A4R3YFM7-F1
#
_cell.length_a   1.000
_cell.length_b   1.000
_cell.length_c   1.000
_cell.angle_alpha   90.00
_cell.angle_beta   90.00
_cell.angle_gamma   90.00
#
_symmetry.space_group_name_H-M   'P 1'
#
loop_
_entity.id
_entity.type
_entity.pdbx_description
1 polymer ?
#
loop_
_entity_poly.entity_id
_entity_poly.type
_entity_poly.pdbx_seq_one_letter_code
_entity_poly.pdbx_strand_id
1 'polypeptide(L)' 'MTDDATWDELCEASQYRPDLGADWVRENGEVLVSGDWLTESSTTEAQQVDITAAPGVIRLWRREVDVFRA' A
#
# COMPACT_ATOMS: atom_id res chain seq x y z
N MET A 1 -15.87 -2.78 -11.20
CA MET A 1 -16.10 -1.32 -11.14
C MET A 1 -14.74 -0.70 -11.37
N THR A 2 -14.56 0.16 -12.36
CA THR A 2 -13.27 0.30 -13.06
C THR A 2 -13.06 1.75 -13.55
N ASP A 3 -12.91 2.71 -12.64
CA ASP A 3 -12.38 4.05 -12.98
C ASP A 3 -11.56 4.64 -11.82
N ASP A 4 -10.69 5.59 -12.12
CA ASP A 4 -9.79 6.24 -11.16
C ASP A 4 -10.55 7.10 -10.14
N ALA A 5 -11.74 7.63 -10.48
CA ALA A 5 -12.54 8.43 -9.57
C ALA A 5 -13.13 7.58 -8.43
N THR A 6 -13.52 6.34 -8.74
CA THR A 6 -13.93 5.32 -7.77
C THR A 6 -12.79 4.99 -6.81
N TRP A 7 -11.54 5.02 -7.29
CA TRP A 7 -10.37 4.74 -6.47
C TRP A 7 -10.06 5.87 -5.49
N ASP A 8 -10.10 7.12 -5.95
CA ASP A 8 -9.89 8.29 -5.08
C ASP A 8 -10.94 8.33 -3.96
N GLU A 9 -12.21 8.04 -4.28
CA GLU A 9 -13.31 8.01 -3.31
C GLU A 9 -13.15 6.88 -2.27
N LEU A 10 -12.68 5.70 -2.69
CA LEU A 10 -12.38 4.58 -1.78
C LEU A 10 -11.15 4.85 -0.92
N CYS A 11 -10.10 5.47 -1.48
CA CYS A 11 -8.93 5.91 -0.72
C CYS A 11 -9.34 6.89 0.38
N GLU A 12 -10.13 7.92 0.04
CA GLU A 12 -10.62 8.89 1.01
C GLU A 12 -11.49 8.21 2.09
N ALA A 13 -12.40 7.32 1.70
CA ALA A 13 -13.25 6.59 2.63
C ALA A 13 -12.46 5.67 3.58
N SER A 14 -11.39 5.04 3.09
CA SER A 14 -10.55 4.13 3.88
C SER A 14 -9.84 4.83 5.05
N GLN A 15 -9.57 6.14 4.94
CA GLN A 15 -8.97 6.94 6.01
C GLN A 15 -9.84 6.99 7.29
N TYR A 16 -11.16 6.87 7.12
CA TYR A 16 -12.13 6.95 8.21
C TYR A 16 -12.73 5.59 8.58
N ARG A 17 -12.41 4.55 7.80
CA ARG A 17 -13.01 3.22 7.90
C ARG A 17 -11.92 2.16 7.79
N PRO A 18 -11.28 1.81 8.92
CA PRO A 18 -10.22 0.80 8.94
C PRO A 18 -10.71 -0.61 8.56
N ASP A 19 -12.03 -0.83 8.50
CA ASP A 19 -12.66 -2.04 7.93
C ASP A 19 -12.69 -2.06 6.40
N LEU A 20 -12.52 -0.90 5.76
CA LEU A 20 -12.46 -0.72 4.30
C LEU A 20 -11.00 -0.67 3.83
N GLY A 21 -10.12 -1.49 4.41
CA GLY A 21 -8.67 -1.48 4.17
C GLY A 21 -8.32 -1.12 2.72
N ALA A 22 -7.36 -0.21 2.57
CA ALA A 22 -6.94 0.39 1.29
C ALA A 22 -6.19 -0.58 0.35
N ASP A 23 -6.58 -1.85 0.39
CA ASP A 23 -6.02 -2.96 -0.35
C ASP A 23 -7.12 -3.47 -1.31
N TRP A 24 -7.14 -2.97 -2.54
CA TRP A 24 -8.06 -3.49 -3.56
C TRP A 24 -7.36 -4.50 -4.46
N VAL A 25 -7.96 -5.68 -4.57
CA VAL A 25 -7.60 -6.70 -5.57
C VAL A 25 -8.35 -6.43 -6.87
N ARG A 26 -7.63 -6.08 -7.92
CA ARG A 26 -8.14 -5.94 -9.29
C ARG A 26 -8.54 -7.31 -9.86
N GLU A 27 -9.36 -7.30 -10.91
CA GLU A 27 -9.84 -8.54 -11.57
C GLU A 27 -8.69 -9.41 -12.13
N ASN A 28 -7.55 -8.80 -12.46
CA ASN A 28 -6.34 -9.48 -12.91
C ASN A 28 -5.48 -10.04 -11.75
N GLY A 29 -5.90 -9.87 -10.50
CA GLY A 29 -5.18 -10.32 -9.31
C GLY A 29 -4.12 -9.35 -8.78
N GLU A 30 -3.99 -8.15 -9.35
CA GLU A 30 -3.11 -7.10 -8.80
C GLU A 30 -3.71 -6.54 -7.50
N VAL A 31 -2.86 -6.35 -6.48
CA VAL A 31 -3.24 -5.68 -5.22
C VAL A 31 -2.70 -4.27 -5.25
N LEU A 32 -3.59 -3.28 -5.15
CA LEU A 32 -3.22 -1.88 -5.01
C LEU A 32 -3.28 -1.49 -3.53
N VAL A 33 -2.16 -1.04 -2.99
CA VAL A 33 -2.01 -0.64 -1.59
C VAL A 33 -1.81 0.87 -1.54
N SER A 34 -2.69 1.58 -0.85
CA SER A 34 -2.60 3.02 -0.62
C SER A 34 -2.82 3.39 0.85
N GLY A 35 -2.73 4.67 1.18
CA GLY A 35 -2.99 5.20 2.52
C GLY A 35 -1.86 6.03 3.09
N ASP A 36 -2.19 6.86 4.08
CA ASP A 36 -1.26 7.84 4.66
C ASP A 36 -0.05 7.18 5.32
N TRP A 37 -0.16 5.92 5.74
CA TRP A 37 0.93 5.14 6.32
C TRP A 37 2.16 5.07 5.41
N LEU A 38 1.99 5.09 4.07
CA LEU A 38 3.11 5.17 3.12
C LEU A 38 3.88 6.49 3.30
N THR A 39 3.16 7.60 3.43
CA THR A 39 3.76 8.92 3.68
C THR A 39 4.32 9.04 5.10
N GLU A 40 3.59 8.58 6.12
CA GLU A 40 4.03 8.59 7.52
C GLU A 40 5.29 7.74 7.74
N SER A 41 5.42 6.64 7.00
CA SER A 41 6.63 5.80 6.99
C SER A 41 7.74 6.34 6.09
N SER A 42 7.55 7.48 5.42
CA SER A 42 8.50 8.03 4.42
C SER A 42 8.84 7.02 3.31
N THR A 43 7.80 6.34 2.81
CA THR A 43 7.82 5.42 1.68
C THR A 43 7.27 6.14 0.46
N THR A 44 8.18 6.74 -0.33
CA THR A 44 7.83 7.55 -1.50
C THR A 44 8.05 6.80 -2.81
N GLU A 45 8.83 5.72 -2.78
CA GLU A 45 9.18 4.95 -3.97
C GLU A 45 8.96 3.45 -3.73
N ALA A 46 8.51 2.74 -4.77
CA ALA A 46 8.24 1.30 -4.69
C ALA A 46 9.49 0.49 -4.31
N GLN A 47 10.69 0.96 -4.66
CA GLN A 47 11.97 0.28 -4.35
C GLN A 47 12.28 0.28 -2.85
N GLN A 48 11.58 1.08 -2.05
CA GLN A 48 11.73 1.16 -0.60
C GLN A 48 10.88 0.12 0.13
N VAL A 49 10.06 -0.67 -0.56
CA VAL A 49 9.18 -1.68 0.04
C VAL A 49 9.65 -3.07 -0.33
N ASP A 50 9.86 -3.90 0.68
CA ASP A 50 10.01 -5.33 0.51
C ASP A 50 8.68 -6.04 0.76
N ILE A 51 8.46 -7.11 0.00
CA ILE A 51 7.20 -7.88 0.02
C ILE A 51 7.54 -9.35 0.25
N THR A 52 6.86 -9.98 1.21
CA THR A 52 6.81 -11.45 1.32
C THR A 52 5.38 -11.95 1.28
N ALA A 53 5.22 -13.19 0.82
CA ALA A 53 3.95 -13.88 0.82
C ALA A 53 4.07 -15.20 1.59
N ALA A 54 3.01 -15.51 2.33
CA ALA A 54 2.72 -16.82 2.91
C ALA A 54 1.26 -17.18 2.56
N PRO A 55 0.83 -18.43 2.73
CA PRO A 55 -0.57 -18.80 2.50
C PRO A 55 -1.52 -17.88 3.30
N GLY A 56 -2.35 -17.12 2.59
CA GLY A 56 -3.33 -16.19 3.18
C GLY A 56 -2.76 -14.87 3.72
N VAL A 57 -1.46 -14.58 3.55
CA VAL A 57 -0.84 -13.36 4.10
C VAL A 57 0.17 -12.77 3.12
N ILE A 58 0.05 -11.47 2.83
CA ILE A 58 1.09 -10.64 2.22
C ILE A 58 1.62 -9.70 3.30
N ARG A 59 2.94 -9.62 3.47
CA ARG A 59 3.60 -8.69 4.40
C ARG A 59 4.41 -7.70 3.60
N LEU A 60 4.15 -6.42 3.84
CA LEU A 60 4.91 -5.30 3.31
C LEU A 60 5.70 -4.67 4.47
N TRP A 61 6.96 -4.34 4.24
CA TRP A 61 7.74 -3.53 5.16
C TRP A 61 8.67 -2.60 4.40
N ARG A 62 8.96 -1.46 5.01
CA ARG A 62 9.93 -0.51 4.46
C ARG A 62 11.33 -1.08 4.64
N ARG A 63 12.09 -1.15 3.54
CA ARG A 63 13.52 -1.42 3.56
C ARG A 63 14.23 -0.21 4.15
N GLU A 64 14.93 -0.39 5.26
CA GLU A 64 15.90 0.60 5.71
C GLU A 64 17.04 0.63 4.70
N VAL A 65 17.09 1.68 3.89
CA VAL A 65 18.31 1.97 3.13
C VAL A 65 19.28 2.52 4.16
N ASP A 66 20.24 1.71 4.57
CA ASP A 66 21.35 2.14 5.40
C ASP A 66 22.02 3.35 4.75
N VAL A 67 21.67 4.56 5.19
CA VAL A 67 22.42 5.78 4.87
C VAL A 67 23.64 5.80 5.79
N PHE A 68 24.52 4.80 5.66
CA PHE A 68 25.89 4.94 6.15
C PHE A 68 26.60 5.92 5.22
N ARG A 69 26.44 7.23 5.49
CA ARG A 69 27.39 8.23 5.01
C ARG A 69 28.59 8.22 5.94
N ALA A 70 29.74 7.87 5.35
CA ALA A 70 31.06 7.93 5.96
C ALA A 70 31.44 9.35 6.39
#